data_AF-A0A078A6Z9-F1
#
_entry.id   AF-A0A078A6Z9-F1
#
_cell.length_a   1.000
_cell.length_b   1.000
_cell.length_c   1.000
_cell.angle_alpha   90.00
_cell.angle_beta   90.00
_cell.angle_gamma   90.00
#
_symmetry.space_group_name_H-M   'P 1'
#
loop_
_entity.id
_entity.type
_entity.pdbx_description
1 polymer ?
#
loop_
_entity_poly.entity_id
_entity_poly.type
_entity_poly.pdbx_seq_one_letter_code
_entity_poly.pdbx_strand_id
1 'polypeptide(L)'
;MAIISPSMEILFIDIVKGLNSRVFENKSVSDLASEHISKLIVNTSRQAGSDGRHISSSWFPWMSDDMMKYLRIGLTTLLLSFTGQALFKAGLEKFPWYMSYWAAFGAIGVEILLLVSHFRVQSDIYDNMVKAVFEIAYPYTMLTTILYWGVYYEKGWLVWSDFQTWFDSLFIHVLPVILLTVDWLFNNVIFDYQRGSLRILWLTLSYISLNYLAQDITGYDPYPFVTWDDWSTLGWISLVAGTNEVLLMGTAFLTNYMKTGSGVSPTQNLIKVFPVELSFLTKLAGI
;
A
#
# COMPACT_ATOMS: atom_id res chain seq x y z
N MET A 1 72.33 7.63 -2.16
CA MET A 1 71.62 7.12 -0.97
C MET A 1 70.84 8.29 -0.40
N ALA A 2 69.56 8.43 -0.76
CA ALA A 2 68.75 9.59 -0.35
C ALA A 2 68.15 9.32 1.03
N ILE A 3 68.51 10.16 2.01
CA ILE A 3 67.96 10.14 3.36
C ILE A 3 66.58 10.81 3.26
N ILE A 4 65.53 10.02 3.28
CA ILE A 4 64.16 10.52 3.38
C ILE A 4 64.00 11.12 4.79
N SER A 5 63.62 12.39 4.87
CA SER A 5 63.34 13.08 6.13
C SER A 5 62.25 12.35 6.93
N PRO A 6 62.38 12.19 8.25
CA PRO A 6 61.35 11.59 9.12
C PRO A 6 59.96 12.21 8.96
N SER A 7 59.88 13.48 8.53
CA SER A 7 58.62 14.17 8.25
C SER A 7 57.89 13.65 7.01
N MET A 8 58.59 13.07 6.04
CA MET A 8 57.99 12.49 4.83
C MET A 8 57.46 11.07 5.07
N GLU A 9 58.04 10.34 6.03
CA GLU A 9 57.58 9.00 6.40
C GLU A 9 56.24 9.07 7.15
N ILE A 10 56.07 10.07 8.03
CA ILE A 10 54.79 10.35 8.71
C ILE A 10 53.71 10.76 7.70
N LEU A 11 54.05 11.64 6.74
CA LEU A 11 53.12 12.06 5.69
C LEU A 11 52.69 10.89 4.80
N PHE A 12 53.60 9.98 4.47
CA PHE A 12 53.29 8.80 3.66
C PHE A 12 52.43 7.78 4.43
N ILE A 13 52.68 7.58 5.73
CA ILE A 13 51.86 6.72 6.59
C ILE A 13 50.45 7.31 6.76
N ASP A 14 50.31 8.63 6.90
CA ASP A 14 49.00 9.28 7.01
C ASP A 14 48.23 9.30 5.69
N ILE A 15 48.91 9.39 4.54
CA ILE A 15 48.29 9.23 3.22
C ILE A 15 47.85 7.77 3.01
N VAL A 16 48.66 6.78 3.39
CA VAL A 16 48.31 5.36 3.27
C VAL A 16 47.20 4.97 4.26
N LYS A 17 47.17 5.52 5.48
CA LYS A 17 46.06 5.37 6.43
C LYS A 17 44.79 6.09 5.94
N GLY A 18 44.94 7.27 5.35
CA GLY A 18 43.85 8.01 4.72
C GLY A 18 43.25 7.26 3.53
N LEU A 19 44.08 6.60 2.71
CA LEU A 19 43.65 5.76 1.60
C LEU A 19 43.01 4.45 2.09
N ASN A 20 43.58 3.78 3.11
CA ASN A 20 42.96 2.59 3.70
C ASN A 20 41.65 2.89 4.43
N SER A 21 41.47 4.10 4.97
CA SER A 21 40.19 4.54 5.56
C SER A 21 39.12 4.89 4.51
N ARG A 22 39.50 5.10 3.24
CA ARG A 22 38.57 5.36 2.12
C ARG A 22 38.31 4.13 1.25
N VAL A 23 39.02 3.02 1.50
CA VAL A 23 38.82 1.73 0.82
C VAL A 23 37.76 0.85 1.54
N PHE A 24 37.30 1.24 2.74
CA PHE A 24 36.19 0.61 3.44
C PHE A 24 35.02 1.58 3.62
N GLU A 25 34.28 1.83 2.54
CA GLU A 25 32.79 1.86 2.50
C GLU A 25 32.33 2.27 1.09
N ASN A 26 32.84 1.61 0.05
CA ASN A 26 32.07 1.49 -1.19
C ASN A 26 30.95 0.47 -0.93
N LYS A 27 29.99 0.85 -0.07
CA LYS A 27 28.68 0.21 -0.10
C LYS A 27 28.20 0.33 -1.53
N SER A 28 27.91 -0.81 -2.15
CA SER A 28 27.38 -0.80 -3.51
C SER A 28 26.13 0.08 -3.53
N VAL A 29 25.80 0.67 -4.68
CA VAL A 29 24.54 1.45 -4.80
C VAL A 29 23.34 0.63 -4.32
N SER A 30 23.38 -0.70 -4.51
CA SER A 30 22.42 -1.65 -3.94
C SER A 30 22.42 -1.72 -2.41
N ASP A 31 23.56 -1.64 -1.73
CA ASP A 31 23.63 -1.65 -0.27
C ASP A 31 23.11 -0.34 0.33
N LEU A 32 23.44 0.80 -0.31
CA LEU A 32 22.93 2.11 0.08
C LEU A 32 21.42 2.22 -0.15
N ALA A 33 20.93 1.68 -1.27
CA ALA A 33 19.50 1.60 -1.57
C ALA A 33 18.78 0.66 -0.60
N SER A 34 19.34 -0.52 -0.31
CA SER A 34 18.78 -1.48 0.64
C SER A 34 18.72 -0.92 2.06
N GLU A 35 19.76 -0.22 2.51
CA GLU A 35 19.79 0.44 3.81
C GLU A 35 18.78 1.59 3.88
N HIS A 36 18.66 2.40 2.81
CA HIS A 36 17.65 3.47 2.74
C HIS A 36 16.24 2.90 2.70
N ILE A 37 15.97 1.87 1.90
CA ILE A 37 14.66 1.21 1.82
C ILE A 37 14.32 0.59 3.18
N SER A 38 15.28 -0.09 3.83
CA SER A 38 15.07 -0.67 5.15
C SER A 38 14.80 0.40 6.21
N LYS A 39 15.57 1.49 6.24
CA LYS A 39 15.32 2.63 7.14
C LYS A 39 14.02 3.34 6.81
N LEU A 40 13.64 3.47 5.54
CA LEU A 40 12.38 4.05 5.11
C LEU A 40 11.22 3.18 5.58
N ILE A 41 11.25 1.86 5.36
CA ILE A 41 10.20 0.93 5.81
C ILE A 41 10.09 0.97 7.34
N VAL A 42 11.22 0.89 8.05
CA VAL A 42 11.25 0.88 9.53
C VAL A 42 10.84 2.23 10.12
N ASN A 43 11.24 3.36 9.53
CA ASN A 43 10.84 4.68 10.02
C ASN A 43 9.41 5.02 9.60
N THR A 44 8.94 4.59 8.43
CA THR A 44 7.54 4.76 7.99
C THR A 44 6.58 3.90 8.82
N SER A 45 7.05 2.77 9.38
CA SER A 45 6.28 1.98 10.34
C SER A 45 6.35 2.52 11.77
N ARG A 46 7.50 3.06 12.21
CA ARG A 46 7.69 3.57 13.58
C ARG A 46 7.25 5.01 13.81
N GLN A 47 7.30 5.86 12.80
CA GLN A 47 6.99 7.29 12.91
C GLN A 47 5.59 7.64 12.39
N ALA A 48 4.70 6.67 12.19
CA ALA A 48 3.27 6.95 12.05
C ALA A 48 2.87 7.79 13.28
N GLY A 49 2.75 9.10 13.10
CA GLY A 49 2.46 10.00 14.21
C GLY A 49 1.11 9.57 14.72
N SER A 50 1.05 9.14 15.98
CA SER A 50 -0.25 8.92 16.60
C SER A 50 -0.97 10.25 16.55
N ASP A 51 -2.06 10.31 15.79
CA ASP A 51 -3.01 11.41 15.80
C ASP A 51 -3.83 11.42 17.11
N GLY A 52 -3.53 10.51 18.05
CA GLY A 52 -4.24 10.28 19.30
C GLY A 52 -5.61 9.65 19.12
N ARG A 53 -5.99 9.27 17.89
CA ARG A 53 -7.33 8.76 17.57
C ARG A 53 -7.33 7.23 17.59
N HIS A 54 -8.21 6.70 18.44
CA HIS A 54 -8.43 5.28 18.59
C HIS A 54 -9.11 4.73 17.34
N ILE A 55 -8.55 3.68 16.74
CA ILE A 55 -9.14 3.10 15.53
C ILE A 55 -10.48 2.40 15.79
N SER A 56 -10.76 2.02 17.04
CA SER A 56 -12.04 1.49 17.51
C SER A 56 -13.15 2.55 17.63
N SER A 57 -12.80 3.85 17.62
CA SER A 57 -13.75 4.94 17.78
C SER A 57 -14.36 5.41 16.46
N SER A 58 -15.57 5.97 16.54
CA SER A 58 -16.16 6.74 15.44
C SER A 58 -15.73 8.21 15.52
N TRP A 59 -15.65 8.89 14.38
CA TRP A 59 -15.53 10.35 14.36
C TRP A 59 -16.87 11.07 14.56
N PHE A 60 -17.98 10.33 14.51
CA PHE A 60 -19.31 10.87 14.79
C PHE A 60 -19.57 10.89 16.31
N PRO A 61 -19.92 12.06 16.89
CA PRO A 61 -20.10 12.17 18.34
C PRO A 61 -21.31 11.41 18.88
N TRP A 62 -22.25 11.03 18.01
CA TRP A 62 -23.45 10.29 18.37
C TRP A 62 -23.28 8.76 18.36
N MET A 63 -22.16 8.25 17.80
CA MET A 63 -21.92 6.83 17.64
C MET A 63 -20.95 6.34 18.72
N SER A 64 -21.40 5.45 19.60
CA SER A 64 -20.55 4.89 20.65
C SER A 64 -19.58 3.83 20.11
N ASP A 65 -18.52 3.54 20.87
CA ASP A 65 -17.56 2.47 20.55
C ASP A 65 -18.24 1.09 20.41
N ASP A 66 -19.29 0.83 21.19
CA ASP A 66 -20.09 -0.39 21.07
C ASP A 66 -20.89 -0.44 19.76
N MET A 67 -21.48 0.68 19.33
CA MET A 67 -22.15 0.76 18.04
C MET A 67 -21.15 0.51 16.90
N MET A 68 -19.93 1.06 16.99
CA MET A 68 -18.87 0.85 16.00
C MET A 68 -18.42 -0.62 15.97
N LYS A 69 -18.31 -1.25 17.15
CA LYS A 69 -18.01 -2.68 17.27
C LYS A 69 -19.06 -3.53 16.56
N TYR A 70 -20.35 -3.29 16.81
CA TYR A 70 -21.42 -4.05 16.16
C TYR A 70 -21.50 -3.81 14.64
N LEU A 71 -21.25 -2.58 14.20
CA LEU A 71 -21.11 -2.28 12.77
C LEU A 71 -20.03 -3.17 12.15
N ARG A 72 -18.82 -3.18 12.71
CA ARG A 72 -17.69 -3.99 12.21
C ARG A 72 -17.93 -5.49 12.28
N ILE A 73 -18.61 -6.00 13.31
CA ILE A 73 -19.04 -7.40 13.34
C ILE A 73 -19.92 -7.70 12.11
N GLY A 74 -20.89 -6.82 11.81
CA GLY A 74 -21.75 -6.95 10.65
C GLY A 74 -20.97 -6.92 9.33
N LEU A 75 -20.13 -5.89 9.14
CA LEU A 75 -19.31 -5.71 7.93
C LEU A 75 -18.36 -6.90 7.72
N THR A 76 -17.61 -7.29 8.76
CA THR A 76 -16.68 -8.43 8.72
C THR A 76 -17.43 -9.73 8.42
N THR A 77 -18.60 -9.95 9.02
CA THR A 77 -19.40 -11.17 8.77
C THR A 77 -19.87 -11.23 7.31
N LEU A 78 -20.38 -10.13 6.77
CA LEU A 78 -20.82 -10.07 5.37
C LEU A 78 -19.64 -10.29 4.42
N LEU A 79 -18.52 -9.64 4.68
CA LEU A 79 -17.32 -9.75 3.85
C LEU A 79 -16.74 -11.16 3.87
N LEU A 80 -16.57 -11.77 5.05
CA LEU A 80 -16.12 -13.15 5.18
C LEU A 80 -17.09 -14.14 4.53
N SER A 81 -18.40 -13.94 4.70
CA SER A 81 -19.39 -14.89 4.20
C SER A 81 -19.46 -14.86 2.68
N PHE A 82 -19.60 -13.67 2.08
CA PHE A 82 -19.83 -13.55 0.65
C PHE A 82 -18.54 -13.43 -0.16
N THR A 83 -17.64 -12.52 0.21
CA THR A 83 -16.35 -12.35 -0.47
C THR A 83 -15.43 -13.53 -0.20
N GLY A 84 -15.40 -14.04 1.04
CA GLY A 84 -14.63 -15.23 1.37
C GLY A 84 -15.12 -16.48 0.63
N GLN A 85 -16.43 -16.68 0.50
CA GLN A 85 -16.97 -17.77 -0.32
C GLN A 85 -16.64 -17.60 -1.81
N ALA A 86 -16.73 -16.39 -2.35
CA ALA A 86 -16.39 -16.12 -3.75
C ALA A 86 -14.89 -16.37 -4.02
N LEU A 87 -14.00 -15.96 -3.11
CA LEU A 87 -12.56 -16.26 -3.17
C LEU A 87 -12.29 -17.77 -3.10
N PHE A 88 -12.96 -18.48 -2.19
CA PHE A 88 -12.82 -19.93 -2.07
C PHE A 88 -13.22 -20.65 -3.36
N LYS A 89 -14.32 -20.23 -3.99
CA LYS A 89 -14.78 -20.78 -5.27
C LYS A 89 -13.85 -20.43 -6.43
N ALA A 90 -13.32 -19.21 -6.46
CA ALA A 90 -12.40 -18.76 -7.49
C ALA A 90 -11.07 -19.54 -7.49
N GLY A 91 -10.69 -20.09 -6.34
CA GLY A 91 -9.44 -20.82 -6.10
C GLY A 91 -8.48 -19.95 -5.30
N LEU A 92 -8.23 -20.30 -4.03
CA LEU A 92 -7.32 -19.56 -3.15
C LEU A 92 -5.89 -19.55 -3.68
N GLU A 93 -5.49 -20.55 -4.46
CA GLU A 93 -4.19 -20.61 -5.13
C GLU A 93 -4.00 -19.51 -6.18
N LYS A 94 -5.10 -18.91 -6.67
CA LYS A 94 -5.06 -17.83 -7.65
C LYS A 94 -4.87 -16.45 -7.02
N PHE A 95 -5.03 -16.34 -5.70
CA PHE A 95 -4.93 -15.09 -4.96
C PHE A 95 -3.67 -14.26 -5.27
N PRO A 96 -2.45 -14.84 -5.36
CA PRO A 96 -1.25 -14.05 -5.65
C PRO A 96 -1.21 -13.48 -7.07
N TRP A 97 -1.94 -14.09 -8.00
CA TRP A 97 -1.81 -13.83 -9.44
C TRP A 97 -2.83 -12.84 -9.98
N TYR A 98 -3.91 -12.54 -9.26
CA TYR A 98 -4.97 -11.62 -9.70
C TYR A 98 -5.18 -10.49 -8.69
N MET A 99 -5.07 -9.23 -9.15
CA MET A 99 -5.22 -8.03 -8.32
C MET A 99 -6.55 -8.02 -7.57
N SER A 100 -7.63 -8.42 -8.24
CA SER A 100 -8.97 -8.48 -7.65
C SER A 100 -9.03 -9.41 -6.44
N TYR A 101 -8.36 -10.57 -6.51
CA TYR A 101 -8.34 -11.50 -5.40
C TYR A 101 -7.45 -10.97 -4.26
N TRP A 102 -6.35 -10.30 -4.63
CA TRP A 102 -5.49 -9.64 -3.65
C TRP A 102 -6.24 -8.55 -2.87
N ALA A 103 -6.98 -7.71 -3.58
CA ALA A 103 -7.82 -6.66 -3.00
C ALA A 103 -8.93 -7.23 -2.12
N ALA A 104 -9.65 -8.24 -2.58
CA ALA A 104 -10.73 -8.89 -1.83
C ALA A 104 -10.24 -9.50 -0.49
N PHE A 105 -9.10 -10.19 -0.52
CA PHE A 105 -8.47 -10.71 0.69
C PHE A 105 -7.92 -9.58 1.59
N GLY A 106 -7.32 -8.55 1.00
CA GLY A 106 -6.85 -7.37 1.73
C GLY A 106 -8.00 -6.65 2.45
N ALA A 107 -9.17 -6.56 1.82
CA ALA A 107 -10.40 -6.05 2.41
C ALA A 107 -10.85 -6.92 3.59
N ILE A 108 -10.85 -8.25 3.45
CA ILE A 108 -11.15 -9.17 4.56
C ILE A 108 -10.16 -8.97 5.71
N GLY A 109 -8.87 -8.92 5.39
CA GLY A 109 -7.81 -8.74 6.38
C GLY A 109 -7.95 -7.43 7.15
N VAL A 110 -8.24 -6.31 6.47
CA VAL A 110 -8.38 -5.02 7.15
C VAL A 110 -9.62 -4.97 8.03
N GLU A 111 -10.77 -5.51 7.58
CA GLU A 111 -11.98 -5.59 8.41
C GLU A 111 -11.75 -6.43 9.67
N ILE A 112 -11.05 -7.57 9.56
CA ILE A 112 -10.65 -8.37 10.72
C ILE A 112 -9.77 -7.57 11.67
N LEU A 113 -8.77 -6.84 11.16
CA LEU A 113 -7.89 -6.00 11.98
C LEU A 113 -8.67 -4.87 12.67
N LEU A 114 -9.58 -4.22 11.96
CA LEU A 114 -10.46 -3.19 12.52
C LEU A 114 -11.38 -3.77 13.60
N LEU A 115 -11.93 -4.97 13.40
CA LEU A 115 -12.74 -5.65 14.39
C LEU A 115 -11.93 -6.04 15.64
N VAL A 116 -10.75 -6.63 15.45
CA VAL A 116 -9.84 -7.03 16.53
C VAL A 116 -9.42 -5.84 17.40
N SER A 117 -9.38 -4.63 16.83
CA SER A 117 -9.11 -3.40 17.59
C SER A 117 -10.06 -3.16 18.78
N HIS A 118 -11.28 -3.70 18.74
CA HIS A 118 -12.27 -3.56 19.83
C HIS A 118 -12.05 -4.52 21.01
N PHE A 119 -11.29 -5.60 20.81
CA PHE A 119 -11.11 -6.65 21.81
C PHE A 119 -9.74 -6.61 22.48
N ARG A 120 -8.89 -5.68 22.08
CA ARG A 120 -7.52 -5.54 22.57
C ARG A 120 -7.35 -4.26 23.36
N VAL A 121 -6.33 -4.26 24.22
CA VAL A 121 -5.83 -3.03 24.84
C VAL A 121 -5.26 -2.13 23.74
N GLN A 122 -5.58 -0.85 23.79
CA GLN A 122 -5.11 0.14 22.83
C GLN A 122 -3.58 0.13 22.72
N SER A 123 -3.09 0.27 21.49
CA SER A 123 -1.65 0.39 21.23
C SER A 123 -1.46 1.21 19.97
N ASP A 124 -0.72 2.31 20.07
CA ASP A 124 -0.42 3.19 18.93
C ASP A 124 0.21 2.42 17.76
N ILE A 125 1.09 1.44 18.05
CA ILE A 125 1.75 0.63 17.01
C ILE A 125 0.72 -0.12 16.18
N TYR A 126 -0.25 -0.76 16.85
CA TYR A 126 -1.30 -1.52 16.16
C TYR A 126 -2.24 -0.58 15.41
N ASP A 127 -2.70 0.49 16.05
CA ASP A 127 -3.63 1.43 15.44
C ASP A 127 -3.02 2.05 14.18
N ASN A 128 -1.73 2.42 14.23
CA ASN A 128 -0.99 2.91 13.07
C ASN A 128 -0.82 1.86 11.98
N MET A 129 -0.56 0.60 12.35
CA MET A 129 -0.48 -0.50 11.38
C MET A 129 -1.83 -0.72 10.69
N VAL A 130 -2.94 -0.78 11.44
CA VAL A 130 -4.27 -1.01 10.85
C VAL A 130 -4.70 0.20 10.00
N LYS A 131 -4.40 1.43 10.43
CA LYS A 131 -4.57 2.63 9.60
C LYS A 131 -3.82 2.51 8.28
N ALA A 132 -2.54 2.13 8.33
CA ALA A 132 -1.73 1.94 7.13
C ALA A 132 -2.31 0.87 6.19
N VAL A 133 -2.78 -0.26 6.74
CA VAL A 133 -3.41 -1.31 5.94
C VAL A 133 -4.73 -0.81 5.32
N PHE A 134 -5.51 -0.03 6.05
CA PHE A 134 -6.77 0.55 5.56
C PHE A 134 -6.56 1.59 4.45
N GLU A 135 -5.60 2.50 4.63
CA GLU A 135 -5.16 3.47 3.64
C GLU A 135 -4.72 2.82 2.31
N ILE A 136 -4.22 1.59 2.36
CA ILE A 136 -3.83 0.83 1.18
C ILE A 136 -5.02 0.06 0.61
N ALA A 137 -5.68 -0.74 1.45
CA ALA A 137 -6.70 -1.69 1.02
C ALA A 137 -7.90 -0.99 0.40
N TYR A 138 -8.33 0.15 0.95
CA TYR A 138 -9.51 0.85 0.45
C TYR A 138 -9.34 1.38 -0.99
N PRO A 139 -8.38 2.26 -1.31
CA PRO A 139 -8.15 2.71 -2.68
C PRO A 139 -7.78 1.58 -3.63
N TYR A 140 -7.02 0.56 -3.17
CA TYR A 140 -6.70 -0.59 -4.00
C TYR A 140 -7.94 -1.41 -4.38
N THR A 141 -8.90 -1.57 -3.47
CA THR A 141 -10.17 -2.26 -3.77
C THR A 141 -11.06 -1.46 -4.73
N MET A 142 -11.05 -0.13 -4.63
CA MET A 142 -11.71 0.74 -5.62
C MET A 142 -11.07 0.60 -6.99
N LEU A 143 -9.74 0.63 -7.06
CA LEU A 143 -8.99 0.44 -8.30
C LEU A 143 -9.35 -0.89 -8.97
N THR A 144 -9.25 -2.02 -8.25
CA THR A 144 -9.52 -3.33 -8.84
C THR A 144 -10.97 -3.49 -9.29
N THR A 145 -11.91 -2.85 -8.59
CA THR A 145 -13.30 -2.79 -9.03
C THR A 145 -13.45 -1.99 -10.32
N ILE A 146 -12.82 -0.81 -10.42
CA ILE A 146 -12.84 0.01 -11.63
C ILE A 146 -12.18 -0.72 -12.80
N LEU A 147 -11.02 -1.36 -12.59
CA LEU A 147 -10.33 -2.12 -13.62
C LEU A 147 -11.16 -3.33 -14.07
N TYR A 148 -11.74 -4.08 -13.13
CA TYR A 148 -12.59 -5.20 -13.48
C TYR A 148 -13.78 -4.76 -14.34
N TRP A 149 -14.58 -3.81 -13.87
CA TRP A 149 -15.80 -3.41 -14.57
C TRP A 149 -15.58 -2.51 -15.79
N GLY A 150 -14.49 -1.73 -15.79
CA GLY A 150 -14.18 -0.78 -16.86
C GLY A 150 -13.30 -1.35 -17.96
N VAL A 151 -12.48 -2.37 -17.66
CA VAL A 151 -11.48 -2.91 -18.59
C VAL A 151 -11.67 -4.41 -18.82
N TYR A 152 -11.79 -5.21 -17.76
CA TYR A 152 -11.76 -6.68 -17.88
C TYR A 152 -13.13 -7.29 -18.15
N TYR A 153 -14.20 -6.59 -17.81
CA TYR A 153 -15.56 -7.07 -17.95
C TYR A 153 -15.98 -7.02 -19.41
N GLU A 154 -16.13 -8.20 -20.01
CA GLU A 154 -16.69 -8.34 -21.35
C GLU A 154 -18.22 -8.43 -21.29
N LYS A 155 -18.89 -7.65 -22.14
CA LYS A 155 -20.36 -7.65 -22.23
C LYS A 155 -20.88 -9.04 -22.58
N GLY A 156 -21.76 -9.57 -21.73
CA GLY A 156 -22.35 -10.90 -21.88
C GLY A 156 -21.81 -11.94 -20.90
N TRP A 157 -20.74 -11.64 -20.15
CA TRP A 157 -20.24 -12.52 -19.09
C TRP A 157 -21.16 -12.55 -17.86
N LEU A 158 -21.99 -11.51 -17.66
CA LEU A 158 -23.06 -11.55 -16.66
C LEU A 158 -24.33 -12.05 -17.29
N VAL A 159 -24.66 -13.28 -16.94
CA VAL A 159 -25.93 -13.89 -17.28
C VAL A 159 -26.79 -13.80 -16.03
N TRP A 160 -27.71 -12.83 -15.97
CA TRP A 160 -28.56 -12.62 -14.77
C TRP A 160 -29.37 -13.85 -14.36
N SER A 161 -29.64 -14.77 -15.29
CA SER A 161 -30.27 -16.06 -15.02
C SER A 161 -29.34 -17.09 -14.40
N ASP A 162 -28.02 -16.92 -14.50
CA ASP A 162 -27.03 -17.77 -13.86
C ASP A 162 -26.45 -17.06 -12.63
N PHE A 163 -26.94 -17.49 -11.47
CA PHE A 163 -26.49 -17.02 -10.16
C PHE A 163 -24.97 -16.97 -10.05
N GLN A 164 -24.27 -17.96 -10.59
CA GLN A 164 -22.83 -18.09 -10.38
C GLN A 164 -22.05 -16.98 -11.10
N THR A 165 -22.48 -16.60 -12.30
CA THR A 165 -21.79 -15.57 -13.11
C THR A 165 -21.78 -14.20 -12.45
N TRP A 166 -22.91 -13.79 -11.85
CA TRP A 166 -23.01 -12.49 -11.19
C TRP A 166 -22.59 -12.52 -9.73
N PHE A 167 -22.73 -13.67 -9.05
CA PHE A 167 -22.32 -13.82 -7.65
C PHE A 167 -20.82 -13.52 -7.49
N ASP A 168 -19.95 -14.28 -8.17
CA ASP A 168 -18.50 -14.14 -7.99
C ASP A 168 -18.03 -12.72 -8.37
N SER A 169 -18.56 -12.19 -9.48
CA SER A 169 -18.23 -10.87 -9.99
C SER A 169 -18.62 -9.74 -9.02
N LEU A 170 -19.82 -9.78 -8.44
CA LEU A 170 -20.28 -8.76 -7.48
C LEU A 170 -19.58 -8.90 -6.12
N PHE A 171 -19.40 -10.12 -5.63
CA PHE A 171 -18.90 -10.34 -4.27
C PHE A 171 -17.37 -10.26 -4.14
N ILE A 172 -16.62 -10.40 -5.23
CA ILE A 172 -15.16 -10.15 -5.24
C ILE A 172 -14.85 -8.66 -5.43
N HIS A 173 -15.66 -7.92 -6.19
CA HIS A 173 -15.33 -6.54 -6.57
C HIS A 173 -16.22 -5.52 -5.83
N VAL A 174 -17.54 -5.61 -5.99
CA VAL A 174 -18.47 -4.58 -5.54
C VAL A 174 -18.69 -4.62 -4.02
N LEU A 175 -18.95 -5.80 -3.45
CA LEU A 175 -19.24 -5.91 -2.02
C LEU A 175 -18.07 -5.38 -1.16
N PRO A 176 -16.79 -5.74 -1.41
CA PRO A 176 -15.68 -5.21 -0.63
C PRO A 176 -15.59 -3.69 -0.64
N VAL A 177 -15.77 -3.03 -1.80
CA VAL A 177 -15.77 -1.57 -1.88
C VAL A 177 -16.91 -0.97 -1.07
N ILE A 178 -18.12 -1.53 -1.16
CA ILE A 178 -19.27 -1.03 -0.41
C ILE A 178 -19.01 -1.13 1.09
N LEU A 179 -18.57 -2.28 1.59
CA LEU A 179 -18.36 -2.49 3.02
C LEU A 179 -17.22 -1.64 3.57
N LEU A 180 -16.09 -1.54 2.85
CA LEU A 180 -15.01 -0.63 3.23
C LEU A 180 -15.42 0.84 3.15
N THR A 181 -16.32 1.21 2.24
CA THR A 181 -16.89 2.56 2.17
C THR A 181 -17.75 2.85 3.40
N VAL A 182 -18.52 1.87 3.87
CA VAL A 182 -19.28 2.00 5.11
C VAL A 182 -18.31 2.17 6.29
N ASP A 183 -17.28 1.32 6.46
CA ASP A 183 -16.33 1.51 7.57
C ASP A 183 -15.59 2.86 7.43
N TRP A 184 -15.14 3.23 6.23
CA TRP A 184 -14.50 4.52 5.93
C TRP A 184 -15.33 5.72 6.39
N LEU A 185 -16.65 5.67 6.14
CA LEU A 185 -17.59 6.71 6.53
C LEU A 185 -17.71 6.84 8.04
N PHE A 186 -17.70 5.74 8.80
CA PHE A 186 -17.95 5.76 10.24
C PHE A 186 -16.68 5.81 11.11
N ASN A 187 -15.56 5.29 10.61
CA ASN A 187 -14.33 5.17 11.39
C ASN A 187 -13.61 6.51 11.57
N ASN A 188 -12.71 6.57 12.56
CA ASN A 188 -11.94 7.77 12.87
C ASN A 188 -10.55 7.81 12.18
N VAL A 189 -10.34 7.04 11.11
CA VAL A 189 -9.06 6.99 10.38
C VAL A 189 -8.86 8.27 9.57
N ILE A 190 -7.74 8.95 9.79
CA ILE A 190 -7.21 10.05 8.97
C ILE A 190 -6.11 9.48 8.07
N PHE A 191 -6.08 9.89 6.80
CA PHE A 191 -5.14 9.38 5.83
C PHE A 191 -3.86 10.21 5.80
N ASP A 192 -2.69 9.57 5.98
CA ASP A 192 -1.38 10.16 5.70
C ASP A 192 -1.03 9.95 4.22
N TYR A 193 -1.52 10.81 3.32
CA TYR A 193 -1.32 10.63 1.87
C TYR A 193 0.15 10.55 1.43
N GLN A 194 1.10 11.19 2.14
CA GLN A 194 2.53 11.14 1.79
C GLN A 194 3.08 9.73 1.98
N ARG A 195 2.82 9.13 3.15
CA ARG A 195 3.27 7.77 3.45
C ARG A 195 2.40 6.72 2.79
N GLY A 196 1.10 6.97 2.70
CA GLY A 196 0.15 6.18 1.96
C GLY A 196 0.57 6.01 0.51
N SER A 197 1.04 7.09 -0.15
CA SER A 197 1.50 7.06 -1.54
C SER A 197 2.68 6.11 -1.71
N LEU A 198 3.69 6.22 -0.85
CA LEU A 198 4.83 5.29 -0.89
C LEU A 198 4.42 3.82 -0.65
N ARG A 199 3.48 3.58 0.27
CA ARG A 199 2.97 2.24 0.58
C ARG A 199 2.17 1.65 -0.58
N ILE A 200 1.30 2.46 -1.21
CA ILE A 200 0.43 2.01 -2.29
C ILE A 200 1.22 1.83 -3.59
N LEU A 201 2.22 2.68 -3.83
CA LEU A 201 3.16 2.52 -4.92
C LEU A 201 3.98 1.24 -4.73
N TRP A 202 4.51 1.00 -3.54
CA TRP A 202 5.21 -0.25 -3.23
C TRP A 202 4.33 -1.48 -3.49
N LEU A 203 3.07 -1.46 -3.03
CA LEU A 203 2.12 -2.54 -3.26
C LEU A 203 1.92 -2.76 -4.77
N THR A 204 1.63 -1.69 -5.51
CA THR A 204 1.33 -1.76 -6.95
C THR A 204 2.55 -2.25 -7.74
N LEU A 205 3.75 -1.75 -7.42
CA LEU A 205 4.99 -2.16 -8.08
C LEU A 205 5.40 -3.59 -7.70
N SER A 206 5.19 -4.02 -6.47
CA SER A 206 5.46 -5.41 -6.05
C SER A 206 4.61 -6.41 -6.83
N TYR A 207 3.39 -6.01 -7.19
CA TYR A 207 2.49 -6.84 -7.99
C TYR A 207 2.98 -7.02 -9.43
N ILE A 208 3.67 -6.04 -10.00
CA ILE A 208 4.27 -6.14 -11.35
C ILE A 208 5.27 -7.30 -11.38
N SER A 209 6.13 -7.39 -10.36
CA SER A 209 7.10 -8.49 -10.24
C SER A 209 6.40 -9.83 -10.06
N LEU A 210 5.32 -9.89 -9.27
CA LEU A 210 4.52 -11.11 -9.12
C LEU A 210 3.85 -11.54 -10.44
N ASN A 211 3.36 -10.58 -11.23
CA ASN A 211 2.73 -10.85 -12.51
C ASN A 211 3.75 -11.34 -13.55
N TYR A 212 4.97 -10.79 -13.55
CA TYR A 212 6.08 -11.29 -14.38
C TYR A 212 6.41 -12.74 -14.05
N LEU A 213 6.52 -13.07 -12.77
CA LEU A 213 6.82 -14.44 -12.32
C LEU A 213 5.64 -15.41 -12.46
N ALA A 214 4.42 -14.90 -12.65
CA ALA A 214 3.23 -15.74 -12.74
C ALA A 214 3.29 -16.69 -13.94
N GLN A 215 3.84 -16.25 -15.07
CA GLN A 215 3.97 -17.07 -16.27
C GLN A 215 4.85 -18.30 -16.02
N ASP A 216 6.01 -18.09 -15.38
CA ASP A 216 6.95 -19.17 -15.04
C ASP A 216 6.37 -20.18 -14.04
N ILE A 217 5.55 -19.70 -13.09
CA ILE A 217 5.02 -20.52 -11.99
C ILE A 217 3.73 -21.25 -12.40
N THR A 218 2.83 -20.55 -13.08
CA THR A 218 1.48 -21.06 -13.39
C THR A 218 1.38 -21.61 -14.82
N GLY A 219 2.35 -21.31 -15.69
CA GLY A 219 2.35 -21.71 -17.09
C GLY A 219 1.42 -20.89 -17.99
N TYR A 220 0.83 -19.80 -17.47
CA TYR A 220 -0.02 -18.88 -18.24
C TYR A 220 0.09 -17.45 -17.70
N ASP A 221 -0.26 -16.47 -18.54
CA ASP A 221 -0.32 -15.07 -18.15
C ASP A 221 -1.68 -14.76 -17.51
N PRO A 222 -1.73 -14.28 -16.24
CA PRO A 222 -2.99 -13.92 -15.59
C PRO A 222 -3.76 -12.81 -16.32
N TYR A 223 -3.02 -11.96 -17.04
CA TYR A 223 -3.56 -10.90 -17.88
C TYR A 223 -3.04 -11.04 -19.31
N PRO A 224 -3.83 -11.63 -20.24
CA PRO A 224 -3.35 -11.95 -21.60
C PRO A 224 -2.90 -10.75 -22.45
N PHE A 225 -3.30 -9.54 -22.06
CA PHE A 225 -2.91 -8.28 -22.70
C PHE A 225 -1.64 -7.65 -22.12
N VAL A 226 -1.12 -8.21 -21.01
CA VAL A 226 0.17 -7.80 -20.43
C VAL A 226 1.23 -8.74 -21.01
N THR A 227 1.88 -8.28 -22.07
CA THR A 227 3.00 -9.00 -22.69
C THR A 227 4.32 -8.34 -22.29
N TRP A 228 5.24 -9.10 -21.72
CA TRP A 228 6.54 -8.56 -21.26
C TRP A 228 7.51 -8.27 -22.40
N ASP A 229 7.13 -8.63 -23.63
CA ASP A 229 7.92 -8.43 -24.84
C ASP A 229 7.69 -7.05 -25.50
N ASP A 230 6.68 -6.28 -25.08
CA ASP A 230 6.32 -5.00 -25.67
C ASP A 230 6.20 -3.87 -24.63
N TRP A 231 6.46 -2.64 -25.08
CA TRP A 231 6.35 -1.41 -24.28
C TRP A 231 4.91 -1.10 -23.86
N SER A 232 3.90 -1.72 -24.48
CA SER A 232 2.49 -1.58 -24.09
C SER A 232 2.24 -1.95 -22.62
N THR A 233 2.96 -2.93 -22.07
CA THR A 233 2.91 -3.30 -20.64
C THR A 233 3.32 -2.15 -19.72
N LEU A 234 4.31 -1.33 -20.11
CA LEU A 234 4.72 -0.17 -19.31
C LEU A 234 3.64 0.92 -19.28
N GLY A 235 2.90 1.08 -20.38
CA GLY A 235 1.72 1.95 -20.45
C GLY A 235 0.63 1.49 -19.48
N TRP A 236 0.34 0.18 -19.48
CA TRP A 236 -0.63 -0.43 -18.54
C TRP A 236 -0.21 -0.25 -17.08
N ILE A 237 1.04 -0.58 -16.75
CA ILE A 237 1.62 -0.39 -15.41
C ILE A 237 1.47 1.06 -14.95
N SER A 238 1.83 2.02 -15.80
CA SER A 238 1.78 3.43 -15.49
C SER A 238 0.34 3.91 -15.25
N LEU A 239 -0.62 3.39 -16.04
CA LEU A 239 -2.03 3.68 -15.88
C LEU A 239 -2.57 3.13 -14.55
N VAL A 240 -2.24 1.88 -14.21
CA VAL A 240 -2.68 1.23 -12.96
C VAL A 240 -2.09 1.97 -11.75
N ALA A 241 -0.78 2.23 -11.74
CA ALA A 241 -0.13 2.96 -10.66
C ALA A 241 -0.67 4.39 -10.52
N GLY A 242 -0.76 5.12 -11.64
CA GLY A 242 -1.29 6.49 -11.65
C GLY A 242 -2.74 6.58 -11.18
N THR A 243 -3.60 5.65 -11.62
CA THR A 243 -5.00 5.58 -11.18
C THR A 243 -5.09 5.29 -9.68
N ASN A 244 -4.25 4.39 -9.16
CA ASN A 244 -4.22 4.06 -7.74
C ASN A 244 -3.80 5.27 -6.88
N GLU A 245 -2.79 6.01 -7.32
CA GLU A 245 -2.35 7.26 -6.67
C GLU A 245 -3.46 8.31 -6.68
N VAL A 246 -4.16 8.50 -7.81
CA VAL A 246 -5.28 9.44 -7.90
C VAL A 246 -6.40 9.05 -6.94
N LEU A 247 -6.74 7.76 -6.86
CA LEU A 247 -7.74 7.26 -5.92
C LEU A 247 -7.31 7.47 -4.46
N LEU A 248 -6.06 7.16 -4.11
CA LEU A 248 -5.52 7.43 -2.79
C LEU A 248 -5.57 8.92 -2.45
N MET A 249 -5.06 9.79 -3.32
CA MET A 249 -5.02 11.23 -3.06
C MET A 249 -6.42 11.82 -2.93
N GLY A 250 -7.35 11.41 -3.81
CA GLY A 250 -8.75 11.86 -3.74
C GLY A 250 -9.45 11.39 -2.47
N THR A 251 -9.28 10.11 -2.10
CA THR A 251 -9.87 9.55 -0.88
C THR A 251 -9.24 10.14 0.37
N ALA A 252 -7.92 10.32 0.40
CA ALA A 252 -7.23 10.96 1.51
C ALA A 252 -7.67 12.41 1.71
N PHE A 253 -7.76 13.20 0.62
CA PHE A 253 -8.25 14.57 0.67
C PHE A 253 -9.67 14.63 1.24
N LEU A 254 -10.59 13.80 0.71
CA LEU A 254 -11.97 13.75 1.16
C LEU A 254 -12.08 13.31 2.63
N THR A 255 -11.34 12.27 3.02
CA THR A 255 -11.29 11.77 4.40
C THR A 255 -10.86 12.85 5.37
N ASN A 256 -9.73 13.48 5.06
CA ASN A 256 -9.11 14.48 5.94
C ASN A 256 -10.01 15.71 6.03
N TYR A 257 -10.56 16.16 4.90
CA TYR A 257 -11.49 17.28 4.85
C TYR A 257 -12.74 17.03 5.71
N MET A 258 -13.37 15.86 5.57
CA MET A 258 -14.55 15.50 6.36
C MET A 258 -14.26 15.40 7.86
N LYS A 259 -13.14 14.77 8.25
CA LYS A 259 -12.85 14.41 9.65
C LYS A 259 -12.05 15.47 10.43
N THR A 260 -11.47 16.45 9.74
CA THR A 260 -10.61 17.48 10.36
C THR A 260 -10.93 18.90 9.91
N GLY A 261 -11.74 19.08 8.86
CA GLY A 261 -11.95 20.38 8.21
C GLY A 261 -10.79 20.84 7.33
N SER A 262 -9.67 20.10 7.30
CA SER A 262 -8.48 20.35 6.49
C SER A 262 -8.29 19.20 5.52
N GLY A 263 -8.07 19.49 4.22
CA GLY A 263 -7.73 18.46 3.23
C GLY A 263 -6.37 17.77 3.45
N VAL A 264 -5.60 18.22 4.44
CA VAL A 264 -4.26 17.71 4.80
C VAL A 264 -4.30 17.13 6.21
N SER A 265 -3.60 16.02 6.44
CA SER A 265 -3.54 15.38 7.75
C SER A 265 -2.84 16.28 8.79
N PRO A 266 -3.30 16.33 10.05
CA PRO A 266 -2.66 17.12 11.10
C PRO A 266 -1.18 16.79 11.31
N THR A 267 -0.79 15.52 11.13
CA THR A 267 0.60 15.06 11.26
C THR A 267 1.49 15.57 10.12
N GLN A 268 0.91 15.91 8.96
CA GLN A 268 1.64 16.43 7.80
C GLN A 268 1.90 17.94 7.88
N ASN A 269 1.11 18.68 8.64
CA ASN A 269 1.41 20.10 8.94
C ASN A 269 2.71 20.25 9.75
N LEU A 270 3.12 19.22 10.49
CA LEU A 270 4.43 19.15 11.16
C LEU A 270 5.57 18.83 10.18
N ILE A 271 5.27 18.22 9.03
CA ILE A 271 6.21 17.94 7.93
C ILE A 271 6.21 19.10 6.91
N LYS A 272 6.00 20.35 7.36
CA LYS A 272 6.55 21.52 6.64
C LYS A 272 8.09 21.61 6.76
N VAL A 273 8.71 20.68 7.50
CA VAL A 273 10.15 20.63 7.79
C VAL A 273 10.94 19.69 6.86
N PHE A 274 10.28 18.88 6.02
CA PHE A 274 10.97 18.16 4.95
C PHE A 274 10.64 18.80 3.60
N PRO A 275 11.52 19.65 3.04
CA PRO A 275 11.48 19.87 1.61
C PRO A 275 11.70 18.50 0.98
N VAL A 276 10.66 17.94 0.37
CA VAL A 276 10.81 16.81 -0.54
C VAL A 276 11.63 17.34 -1.69
N GLU A 277 12.94 17.22 -1.56
CA GLU A 277 13.93 17.45 -2.60
C GLU A 277 13.69 16.38 -3.66
N LEU A 278 12.72 16.65 -4.54
CA LEU A 278 12.49 15.93 -5.81
C LEU A 278 13.80 15.77 -6.61
N SER A 279 14.79 16.62 -6.36
CA SER A 279 16.16 16.55 -6.84
C SER A 279 16.83 15.18 -6.60
N PHE A 280 16.49 14.45 -5.53
CA PHE A 280 17.07 13.14 -5.26
C PHE A 280 16.49 12.05 -6.18
N LEU A 281 15.18 12.08 -6.43
CA LEU A 281 14.52 11.16 -7.34
C LEU A 281 14.86 11.45 -8.80
N THR A 282 15.00 12.72 -9.19
CA THR A 282 15.47 13.06 -10.54
C THR A 282 16.93 12.64 -10.75
N LYS A 283 17.80 12.83 -9.75
CA LYS A 283 19.19 12.32 -9.79
C LYS A 283 19.28 10.80 -9.87
N LEU A 284 18.40 10.06 -9.20
CA LEU A 284 18.31 8.59 -9.30
C LEU A 284 17.75 8.14 -10.66
N ALA A 285 16.86 8.92 -11.27
CA ALA A 285 16.31 8.68 -12.59
C ALA A 285 17.24 9.11 -13.75
N GLY A 286 18.40 9.72 -13.45
CA GLY A 286 19.32 10.24 -14.46
C GLY A 286 18.77 11.44 -15.24
N ILE A 287 17.85 12.21 -14.64
CA ILE A 287 17.27 13.45 -15.19
C ILE A 287 17.78 14.66 -14.39
#